data_AF-A0A354JA16-F1
#
_entry.id   AF-A0A354JA16-F1
#
_cell.length_a   1.000
_cell.length_b   1.000
_cell.length_c   1.000
_cell.angle_alpha   90.00
_cell.angle_beta   90.00
_cell.angle_gamma   90.00
#
_symmetry.space_group_name_H-M   'P 1'
#
loop_
_entity.id
_entity.type
_entity.pdbx_description
1 polymer ?
#
loop_
_entity_poly.entity_id
_entity_poly.type
_entity_poly.pdbx_seq_one_letter_code
_entity_poly.pdbx_strand_id
1 'polypeptide(L)' 'ILRFEKFNGVKYSISYKVIDAETKEIRASGKSSHCFLTKDGKLVSLKKDNSKFYHIM' A
#
# COMPACT_ATOMS: atom_id res chain seq x y z
N ILE A 1 9.84 9.80 1.32
CA ILE A 1 9.47 9.34 -0.05
C ILE A 1 8.74 8.02 0.08
N LEU A 2 7.58 7.87 -0.56
CA LEU A 2 6.79 6.65 -0.60
C LEU A 2 6.75 6.11 -2.04
N ARG A 3 6.93 4.79 -2.19
CA ARG A 3 6.95 4.11 -3.48
C ARG A 3 5.98 2.93 -3.44
N PHE A 4 5.13 2.84 -4.45
CA PHE A 4 4.31 1.67 -4.69
C PHE A 4 5.15 0.57 -5.36
N GLU A 5 5.17 -0.63 -4.78
CA GLU A 5 6.05 -1.70 -5.22
C GLU A 5 5.32 -2.74 -6.05
N LYS A 6 4.20 -3.24 -5.53
CA LYS A 6 3.46 -4.36 -6.13
C LYS A 6 1.99 -4.27 -5.78
N PHE A 7 1.16 -4.69 -6.71
CA PHE A 7 -0.27 -4.94 -6.52
C PHE A 7 -0.68 -6.18 -7.31
N ASN A 8 -1.54 -7.01 -6.73
CA ASN A 8 -2.03 -8.25 -7.36
C ASN A 8 -3.57 -8.35 -7.38
N GLY A 9 -4.27 -7.24 -7.17
CA GLY A 9 -5.73 -7.22 -7.08
C GLY A 9 -6.32 -7.48 -5.68
N VAL A 10 -5.53 -8.01 -4.75
CA VAL A 10 -5.97 -8.33 -3.37
C VAL A 10 -5.10 -7.65 -2.33
N LYS A 11 -3.78 -7.65 -2.54
CA LYS A 11 -2.79 -7.06 -1.65
C LYS A 11 -1.91 -6.09 -2.43
N TYR A 12 -1.44 -5.06 -1.73
CA TYR A 12 -0.46 -4.12 -2.25
C TYR A 12 0.69 -3.94 -1.27
N SER A 13 1.86 -3.57 -1.80
CA SER A 13 3.06 -3.31 -0.99
C SER A 13 3.58 -1.92 -1.30
N ILE A 14 3.93 -1.18 -0.24
CA ILE A 14 4.57 0.13 -0.32
C ILE A 14 5.89 0.10 0.43
N SER A 15 6.87 0.82 -0.11
CA SER A 15 8.14 1.09 0.53
C SER A 15 8.18 2.59 0.85
N TYR A 16 8.62 2.94 2.05
CA TYR A 16 8.70 4.33 2.48
C TYR A 16 10.01 4.61 3.20
N LYS A 17 10.43 5.87 3.13
CA LYS A 17 11.57 6.42 3.87
C LYS A 17 11.07 7.51 4.80
N VAL A 18 11.42 7.38 6.08
CA VAL A 18 11.26 8.42 7.10
C VAL A 18 12.47 9.33 7.00
N ILE A 19 12.21 10.61 6.75
CA ILE A 19 13.22 11.62 6.50
C ILE A 19 13.11 12.65 7.63
N ASP A 20 14.25 13.01 8.22
CA ASP A 20 14.34 14.09 9.19
C ASP A 20 13.92 15.41 8.55
N ALA A 21 13.04 16.16 9.21
CA ALA A 21 12.43 17.34 8.63
C ALA A 21 13.46 18.47 8.42
N GLU A 22 14.45 18.57 9.32
CA GLU A 22 15.45 19.63 9.36
C GLU A 22 16.70 19.24 8.58
N THR A 23 17.27 18.06 8.86
CA THR A 23 18.54 17.63 8.25
C THR A 23 18.37 16.97 6.87
N LYS A 24 17.13 16.61 6.50
CA LYS A 24 16.79 15.83 5.29
C LYS A 24 17.45 14.46 5.22
N GLU A 25 18.04 13.98 6.32
CA GLU A 25 18.65 12.65 6.38
C GLU A 25 17.59 11.56 6.51
N ILE A 26 17.89 10.38 5.94
CA ILE A 26 17.01 9.22 6.07
C ILE A 26 17.24 8.59 7.45
N ARG A 27 16.21 8.64 8.30
CA ARG A 27 16.26 8.05 9.65
C ARG A 27 15.79 6.60 9.69
N ALA A 28 14.88 6.23 8.78
CA ALA A 28 14.44 4.85 8.61
C ALA A 28 13.96 4.58 7.19
N SER A 29 14.05 3.33 6.77
CA SER A 29 13.36 2.79 5.60
C SER A 29 12.48 1.63 6.04
N GLY A 30 11.30 1.54 5.46
CA GLY A 30 10.31 0.53 5.82
C GLY A 30 9.58 0.03 4.59
N LYS A 31 9.07 -1.19 4.69
CA LYS A 31 8.17 -1.78 3.72
C LYS A 31 6.96 -2.34 4.45
N SER A 32 5.78 -2.04 3.96
CA SER A 32 4.52 -2.56 4.50
C SER A 32 3.67 -3.13 3.40
N SER A 33 2.99 -4.24 3.70
CA SER A 33 2.05 -4.90 2.80
C SER A 33 0.66 -4.86 3.41
N HIS A 34 -0.33 -4.46 2.62
CA HIS A 34 -1.70 -4.21 3.04
C HIS A 34 -2.67 -4.95 2.14
N CYS A 35 -3.87 -5.20 2.65
CA CYS A 35 -4.96 -5.86 1.91
C CYS A 35 -6.31 -5.24 2.28
N PHE A 36 -7.30 -5.40 1.41
CA PHE A 36 -8.64 -4.91 1.65
C PHE A 36 -9.49 -5.99 2.29
N LEU A 37 -10.26 -5.62 3.31
CA LEU A 37 -11.13 -6.52 4.05
C LEU A 37 -12.58 -6.05 3.97
N THR A 38 -13.52 -6.99 4.01
CA THR A 38 -14.94 -6.71 4.27
C THR A 38 -15.12 -6.33 5.74
N LYS A 39 -16.30 -5.82 6.10
CA LYS A 39 -16.63 -5.54 7.51
C LYS A 39 -16.51 -6.78 8.40
N ASP A 40 -16.81 -7.96 7.85
CA ASP A 40 -16.64 -9.27 8.49
C ASP A 40 -15.19 -9.80 8.48
N GLY A 41 -14.21 -9.00 8.04
CA GLY A 41 -12.79 -9.39 8.04
C GLY A 41 -12.38 -10.36 6.91
N LYS A 42 -13.21 -10.56 5.88
CA LYS A 42 -12.86 -11.40 4.72
C LYS A 42 -12.05 -10.61 3.71
N LEU A 43 -11.11 -11.27 3.03
CA LEU A 43 -10.32 -10.64 1.96
C LEU A 43 -11.19 -10.20 0.78
N VAL A 44 -10.98 -8.96 0.32
CA VAL A 44 -11.64 -8.38 -0.85
C VAL A 44 -10.70 -8.46 -2.04
N SER A 45 -11.21 -9.00 -3.15
CA SER A 45 -10.57 -8.88 -4.45
C SER A 45 -11.11 -7.65 -5.15
N LEU A 46 -10.29 -6.60 -5.25
CA LEU A 46 -10.68 -5.32 -5.87
C LEU A 46 -11.12 -5.50 -7.32
N LYS A 47 -10.53 -6.45 -8.05
CA LYS A 47 -10.93 -6.74 -9.44
C LYS A 47 -12.40 -7.11 -9.56
N LYS A 48 -12.93 -7.84 -8.57
CA LYS A 48 -14.31 -8.35 -8.58
C LYS A 48 -15.27 -7.41 -7.88
N ASP A 49 -14.86 -6.87 -6.73
CA ASP A 49 -15.73 -6.11 -5.83
C ASP A 49 -15.77 -4.62 -6.17
N ASN A 50 -14.68 -4.08 -6.72
CA ASN A 50 -14.61 -2.66 -7.05
C ASN A 50 -13.64 -2.36 -8.20
N SER A 51 -14.11 -2.67 -9.42
CA SER A 51 -13.31 -2.52 -10.65
C SER A 51 -12.79 -1.09 -10.89
N LYS A 52 -13.45 -0.05 -10.34
CA LYS A 52 -12.98 1.33 -10.45
C LYS A 52 -11.69 1.54 -9.66
N PHE A 53 -11.65 1.08 -8.41
CA PHE A 53 -10.45 1.18 -7.57
C PHE A 53 -9.33 0.27 -8.08
N TYR A 54 -9.66 -0.89 -8.66
CA TYR A 54 -8.66 -1.76 -9.27
C TYR A 54 -7.85 -1.07 -10.38
N HIS A 55 -8.44 -0.16 -11.15
CA HIS A 55 -7.75 0.49 -12.27
C HIS A 55 -6.88 1.69 -11.86
N ILE A 56 -7.04 2.19 -10.63
CA ILE A 56 -6.30 3.34 -10.08
C ILE A 56 -5.12 2.88 -9.21
N MET A 57 -5.10 1.60 -8.81
CA MET A 57 -4.08 0.95 -7.98
C MET A 57 -2.99 0.31 -8.84
#